data_AF-A0A255TBF1-F1
#
_entry.id   AF-A0A255TBF1-F1
#
_cell.length_a   1.000
_cell.length_b   1.000
_cell.length_c   1.000
_cell.angle_alpha   90.00
_cell.angle_beta   90.00
_cell.angle_gamma   90.00
#
_symmetry.space_group_name_H-M   'P 1'
#
loop_
_entity.id
_entity.type
_entity.pdbx_description
1 polymer ?
#
loop_
_entity_poly.entity_id
_entity_poly.type
_entity_poly.pdbx_seq_one_letter_code
_entity_poly.pdbx_strand_id
1 'polypeptide(L)'
;MKYPIGIQDFEKIIEDGYVYVDKTDLVYKLANEGHVYFLSRPRRFGKSLLISTLKYYFQGRKDLFKGLAIDKLEKEWAVYPVFHISFGTANFTKPGTLDDVIDKYLSDAENDYQIKTKVKDYGLRFKDILKAAHKKAGRRAVVLIDEYDKPLLDVIDLDLQVTDSEGNRMRLEDYNRNLLKGFYSLFKDADEDL
;
A
#
# COMPACT_ATOMS: atom_id res chain seq x y z
N MET A 1 3.13 -31.35 7.59
CA MET A 1 2.58 -30.01 7.83
C MET A 1 3.58 -28.99 7.29
N LYS A 2 3.17 -28.08 6.38
CA LYS A 2 4.07 -27.16 5.68
C LYS A 2 3.98 -25.76 6.33
N TYR A 3 5.04 -25.29 6.97
CA TYR A 3 5.03 -23.99 7.65
C TYR A 3 5.47 -22.85 6.73
N PRO A 4 4.78 -21.70 6.71
CA PRO A 4 5.07 -20.58 5.80
C PRO A 4 6.23 -19.71 6.29
N ILE A 5 7.42 -20.30 6.48
CA ILE A 5 8.59 -19.57 6.99
C ILE A 5 9.09 -18.61 5.91
N GLY A 6 9.04 -17.31 6.19
CA GLY A 6 9.47 -16.26 5.25
C GLY A 6 8.46 -15.98 4.14
N ILE A 7 7.28 -16.59 4.15
CA ILE A 7 6.22 -16.36 3.16
C ILE A 7 5.21 -15.39 3.76
N GLN A 8 5.04 -14.26 3.07
CA GLN A 8 4.15 -13.19 3.49
C GLN A 8 3.01 -12.96 2.50
N ASP A 9 2.97 -13.75 1.44
CA ASP A 9 1.94 -13.66 0.42
C ASP A 9 0.82 -14.66 0.72
N PHE A 10 -0.41 -14.16 0.85
CA PHE A 10 -1.57 -14.95 1.22
C PHE A 10 -1.93 -15.97 0.14
N GLU A 11 -1.91 -15.58 -1.13
CA GLU A 11 -2.17 -16.48 -2.27
C GLU A 11 -1.21 -17.67 -2.26
N LYS A 12 0.10 -17.43 -2.15
CA LYS A 12 1.10 -18.51 -2.02
C LYS A 12 0.84 -19.42 -0.83
N ILE A 13 0.44 -18.86 0.32
CA ILE A 13 0.14 -19.68 1.51
C ILE A 13 -1.02 -20.65 1.22
N ILE A 14 -2.07 -20.17 0.56
CA ILE A 14 -3.26 -20.97 0.25
C ILE A 14 -2.99 -21.98 -0.87
N GLU A 15 -2.48 -21.52 -2.02
CA GLU A 15 -2.29 -22.35 -3.21
C GLU A 15 -1.24 -23.44 -3.01
N ASP A 16 -0.15 -23.14 -2.31
CA ASP A 16 0.92 -24.11 -2.06
C ASP A 16 0.67 -25.00 -0.82
N GLY A 17 -0.51 -24.90 -0.20
CA GLY A 17 -0.95 -25.75 0.93
C GLY A 17 -0.16 -25.54 2.23
N TYR A 18 0.26 -24.31 2.53
CA TYR A 18 0.89 -23.99 3.81
C TYR A 18 -0.16 -23.90 4.93
N VAL A 19 0.29 -24.07 6.18
CA VAL A 19 -0.55 -23.82 7.34
C VAL A 19 -0.91 -22.34 7.40
N TYR A 20 -2.21 -22.05 7.40
CA TYR A 20 -2.77 -20.73 7.62
C TYR A 20 -3.64 -20.74 8.88
N VAL A 21 -3.38 -19.83 9.81
CA VAL A 21 -4.24 -19.63 10.98
C VAL A 21 -5.31 -18.62 10.59
N ASP A 22 -6.53 -19.12 10.39
CA ASP A 22 -7.63 -18.31 9.90
C ASP A 22 -8.06 -17.23 10.89
N LYS A 23 -8.03 -15.98 10.42
CA LYS A 23 -8.54 -14.78 11.11
C LYS A 23 -9.31 -13.89 10.13
N THR A 24 -9.85 -14.50 9.06
CA THR A 24 -10.48 -13.75 7.97
C THR A 24 -11.84 -13.17 8.37
N ASP A 25 -12.45 -13.63 9.46
CA ASP A 25 -13.57 -12.97 10.12
C ASP A 25 -13.20 -11.56 10.62
N LEU A 26 -12.00 -11.39 11.18
CA LEU A 26 -11.50 -10.07 11.58
C LEU A 26 -11.20 -9.19 10.37
N VAL A 27 -10.71 -9.77 9.26
CA VAL A 27 -10.52 -9.05 8.00
C VAL A 27 -11.85 -8.50 7.49
N TYR A 28 -12.91 -9.31 7.52
CA TYR A 28 -14.25 -8.88 7.15
C TYR A 28 -14.74 -7.70 8.01
N LYS A 29 -14.58 -7.78 9.33
CA LYS A 29 -14.97 -6.70 10.25
C LYS A 29 -14.18 -5.41 10.00
N LEU A 30 -12.87 -5.52 9.82
CA LEU A 30 -12.00 -4.39 9.51
C LEU A 30 -12.46 -3.66 8.24
N ALA A 31 -12.88 -4.40 7.23
CA ALA A 31 -13.31 -3.82 5.96
C ALA A 31 -14.72 -3.21 5.98
N ASN A 32 -15.61 -3.68 6.87
CA ASN A 32 -17.05 -3.35 6.78
C ASN A 32 -17.61 -2.55 7.97
N GLU A 33 -16.98 -2.56 9.15
CA GLU A 33 -17.61 -2.04 10.38
C GLU A 33 -17.05 -0.70 10.87
N GLY A 34 -15.86 -0.30 10.47
CA GLY A 34 -15.18 0.86 11.07
C GLY A 34 -14.43 1.72 10.09
N HIS A 35 -14.12 2.94 10.53
CA HIS A 35 -13.49 3.96 9.69
C HIS A 35 -11.98 4.07 9.91
N VAL A 36 -11.52 3.96 11.16
CA VAL A 36 -10.11 4.10 11.53
C VAL A 36 -9.75 3.05 12.57
N TYR A 37 -8.68 2.31 12.32
CA TYR A 37 -8.15 1.29 13.21
C TYR A 37 -6.67 1.53 13.49
N PHE A 38 -6.28 1.43 14.76
CA PHE A 38 -4.88 1.36 15.15
C PHE A 38 -4.54 -0.07 15.59
N LEU A 39 -3.62 -0.72 14.86
CA LEU A 39 -3.19 -2.09 15.13
C LEU A 39 -1.74 -2.09 15.61
N SER A 40 -1.53 -2.14 16.92
CA SER A 40 -0.19 -2.30 17.49
C SER A 40 0.32 -3.72 17.22
N ARG A 41 1.30 -3.85 16.31
CA ARG A 41 1.93 -5.14 15.99
C ARG A 41 3.45 -5.04 15.97
N PRO A 42 4.17 -5.90 16.73
CA PRO A 42 5.62 -5.96 16.68
C PRO A 42 6.16 -6.44 15.33
N ARG A 43 7.48 -6.35 15.15
CA ARG A 43 8.18 -6.86 13.96
C ARG A 43 7.96 -8.37 13.81
N ARG A 44 7.71 -8.84 12.58
CA ARG A 44 7.42 -10.26 12.22
C ARG A 44 6.05 -10.81 12.65
N PHE A 45 5.08 -9.97 13.02
CA PHE A 45 3.72 -10.39 13.40
C PHE A 45 2.72 -10.38 12.22
N GLY A 46 3.19 -10.74 11.02
CA GLY A 46 2.33 -10.91 9.83
C GLY A 46 1.64 -9.61 9.36
N LYS A 47 2.35 -8.47 9.39
CA LYS A 47 1.81 -7.21 8.86
C LYS A 47 1.58 -7.28 7.36
N SER A 48 2.65 -7.60 6.62
CA SER A 48 2.61 -7.82 5.18
C SER A 48 1.65 -8.95 4.78
N LEU A 49 1.54 -10.00 5.60
CA LEU A 49 0.54 -11.05 5.37
C LEU A 49 -0.89 -10.51 5.47
N LEU A 50 -1.21 -9.68 6.46
CA LEU A 50 -2.53 -9.06 6.55
C LEU A 50 -2.81 -8.15 5.34
N ILE A 51 -1.81 -7.35 4.93
CA ILE A 51 -1.93 -6.47 3.75
C ILE A 51 -2.18 -7.31 2.49
N SER A 52 -1.46 -8.41 2.31
CA SER A 52 -1.67 -9.36 1.21
C SER A 52 -3.07 -9.99 1.27
N THR A 53 -3.54 -10.40 2.45
CA THR A 53 -4.92 -10.90 2.62
C THR A 53 -5.96 -9.84 2.24
N LEU A 54 -5.81 -8.59 2.70
CA LEU A 54 -6.71 -7.48 2.34
C LEU A 54 -6.68 -7.20 0.83
N LYS A 55 -5.49 -7.21 0.22
CA LYS A 55 -5.33 -7.04 -1.24
C LYS A 55 -6.20 -8.04 -1.99
N TYR A 56 -6.06 -9.33 -1.70
CA TYR A 56 -6.82 -10.36 -2.40
C TYR A 56 -8.32 -10.32 -2.08
N TYR A 57 -8.69 -9.94 -0.86
CA TYR A 57 -10.09 -9.73 -0.50
C TYR A 57 -10.74 -8.64 -1.35
N PHE A 58 -10.13 -7.45 -1.42
CA PHE A 58 -10.65 -6.33 -2.21
C PHE A 58 -10.53 -6.53 -3.73
N GLN A 59 -9.65 -7.42 -4.19
CA GLN A 59 -9.62 -7.87 -5.57
C GLN A 59 -10.74 -8.87 -5.92
N GLY A 60 -11.58 -9.26 -4.95
CA GLY A 60 -12.68 -10.21 -5.16
C GLY A 60 -12.20 -11.64 -5.44
N ARG A 61 -10.98 -12.02 -5.03
CA ARG A 61 -10.40 -13.36 -5.23
C ARG A 61 -11.00 -14.40 -4.30
N LYS A 62 -12.31 -14.64 -4.45
CA LYS A 62 -13.09 -15.60 -3.65
C LYS A 62 -12.47 -17.00 -3.61
N ASP A 63 -11.84 -17.41 -4.70
CA ASP A 63 -11.13 -18.68 -4.83
C ASP A 63 -10.10 -18.91 -3.72
N LEU A 64 -9.40 -17.86 -3.28
CA LEU A 64 -8.37 -17.93 -2.23
C LEU A 64 -8.94 -18.05 -0.81
N PHE A 65 -10.22 -17.76 -0.63
CA PHE A 65 -10.85 -17.73 0.70
C PHE A 65 -11.74 -18.93 0.99
N LYS A 66 -11.90 -19.84 0.03
CA LYS A 66 -12.80 -21.00 0.17
C LYS A 66 -12.54 -21.77 1.47
N GLY A 67 -13.59 -21.97 2.25
CA GLY A 67 -13.53 -22.70 3.52
C GLY A 67 -12.96 -21.92 4.70
N LEU A 68 -12.48 -20.69 4.51
CA LEU A 68 -12.13 -19.76 5.59
C LEU A 68 -13.39 -19.07 6.13
N ALA A 69 -13.29 -18.42 7.29
CA ALA A 69 -14.39 -17.77 7.95
C ALA A 69 -15.08 -16.71 7.06
N ILE A 70 -14.29 -15.91 6.33
CA ILE A 70 -14.83 -14.86 5.44
C ILE A 70 -15.66 -15.38 4.28
N ASP A 71 -15.44 -16.62 3.80
CA ASP A 71 -16.24 -17.23 2.72
C ASP A 71 -17.73 -17.37 3.10
N LYS A 72 -17.99 -17.53 4.40
CA LYS A 72 -19.36 -17.60 4.93
C LYS A 72 -19.96 -16.22 5.18
N LEU A 73 -19.13 -15.19 5.39
CA LEU A 73 -19.56 -13.83 5.73
C LEU A 73 -19.78 -12.98 4.47
N GLU A 74 -18.80 -12.93 3.57
CA GLU A 74 -18.82 -12.12 2.35
C GLU A 74 -19.76 -12.72 1.29
N LYS A 75 -20.68 -11.90 0.79
CA LYS A 75 -21.70 -12.29 -0.20
C LYS A 75 -21.52 -11.62 -1.54
N GLU A 76 -21.08 -10.37 -1.56
CA GLU A 76 -20.98 -9.58 -2.78
C GLU A 76 -19.70 -9.91 -3.55
N TRP A 77 -18.59 -10.14 -2.84
CA TRP A 77 -17.27 -10.34 -3.46
C TRP A 77 -16.95 -9.25 -4.49
N ALA A 78 -17.27 -8.00 -4.12
CA ALA A 78 -17.04 -6.84 -4.97
C ALA A 78 -15.55 -6.68 -5.32
N VAL A 79 -15.29 -6.26 -6.56
CA VAL A 79 -13.94 -6.03 -7.07
C VAL A 79 -13.64 -4.54 -7.03
N TYR A 80 -12.59 -4.17 -6.31
CA TYR A 80 -12.12 -2.80 -6.16
C TYR A 80 -10.81 -2.62 -6.94
N PRO A 81 -10.53 -1.42 -7.46
CA PRO A 81 -9.17 -1.07 -7.87
C PRO A 81 -8.28 -1.05 -6.62
N VAL A 82 -7.23 -1.87 -6.59
CA VAL A 82 -6.32 -1.99 -5.44
C VAL A 82 -4.92 -1.50 -5.82
N PHE A 83 -4.45 -0.51 -5.07
CA PHE A 83 -3.13 0.11 -5.18
C PHE A 83 -2.28 -0.35 -4.01
N HIS A 84 -1.23 -1.15 -4.28
CA HIS A 84 -0.34 -1.65 -3.24
C HIS A 84 1.06 -1.06 -3.39
N ILE A 85 1.42 -0.15 -2.47
CA ILE A 85 2.72 0.50 -2.39
C ILE A 85 3.53 -0.20 -1.30
N SER A 86 4.75 -0.62 -1.62
CA SER A 86 5.68 -1.18 -0.62
C SER A 86 7.01 -0.44 -0.69
N PHE A 87 7.46 0.07 0.46
CA PHE A 87 8.78 0.70 0.58
C PHE A 87 9.88 -0.31 0.95
N GLY A 88 9.56 -1.59 1.10
CA GLY A 88 10.46 -2.54 1.74
C GLY A 88 11.70 -2.96 0.96
N THR A 89 11.76 -2.70 -0.34
CA THR A 89 12.84 -3.19 -1.21
C THR A 89 13.97 -2.18 -1.42
N ALA A 90 13.72 -0.89 -1.16
CA ALA A 90 14.68 0.18 -1.42
C ALA A 90 15.59 0.46 -0.21
N ASN A 91 16.70 1.15 -0.47
CA ASN A 91 17.64 1.63 0.54
C ASN A 91 17.57 3.16 0.60
N PHE A 92 16.84 3.69 1.59
CA PHE A 92 16.57 5.13 1.67
C PHE A 92 17.72 5.95 2.25
N THR A 93 18.85 5.33 2.61
CA THR A 93 20.10 6.06 2.95
C THR A 93 20.71 6.79 1.74
N LYS A 94 20.28 6.47 0.52
CA LYS A 94 20.70 7.16 -0.70
C LYS A 94 19.72 8.28 -1.04
N PRO A 95 20.17 9.55 -1.09
CA PRO A 95 19.33 10.67 -1.52
C PRO A 95 18.66 10.40 -2.89
N GLY A 96 17.40 10.82 -3.05
CA GLY A 96 16.60 10.61 -4.26
C GLY A 96 15.92 9.23 -4.38
N THR A 97 16.26 8.27 -3.52
CA THR A 97 15.67 6.92 -3.61
C THR A 97 14.16 6.91 -3.34
N LEU A 98 13.67 7.79 -2.46
CA LEU A 98 12.25 7.88 -2.17
C LEU A 98 11.47 8.43 -3.37
N ASP A 99 12.01 9.47 -4.02
CA ASP A 99 11.50 10.06 -5.25
C ASP A 99 11.39 9.00 -6.35
N ASP A 100 12.47 8.25 -6.59
CA ASP A 100 12.51 7.20 -7.61
C ASP A 100 11.47 6.10 -7.35
N VAL A 101 11.27 5.71 -6.08
CA VAL A 101 10.28 4.68 -5.71
C VAL A 101 8.86 5.17 -5.98
N ILE A 102 8.53 6.39 -5.58
CA ILE A 102 7.19 6.96 -5.79
C ILE A 102 6.96 7.25 -7.28
N ASP A 103 7.94 7.86 -7.95
CA ASP A 103 7.86 8.18 -9.37
C ASP A 103 7.65 6.93 -10.22
N LYS A 104 8.41 5.87 -9.96
CA LYS A 104 8.24 4.60 -10.64
C LYS A 104 6.84 4.03 -10.42
N TYR A 105 6.39 3.97 -9.17
CA TYR A 105 5.07 3.44 -8.84
C TYR A 105 3.95 4.21 -9.55
N LEU A 106 4.00 5.54 -9.55
CA LEU A 106 3.00 6.38 -10.21
C LEU A 106 3.07 6.25 -11.73
N SER A 107 4.27 6.18 -12.30
CA SER A 107 4.45 6.02 -13.76
C SER A 107 3.90 4.67 -14.23
N ASP A 108 4.12 3.59 -13.48
CA ASP A 108 3.55 2.28 -13.78
C ASP A 108 2.01 2.33 -13.74
N ALA A 109 1.43 2.94 -12.69
CA ALA A 109 -0.02 3.10 -12.58
C ALA A 109 -0.60 4.02 -13.68
N GLU A 110 0.07 5.10 -14.05
CA GLU A 110 -0.33 5.97 -15.16
C GLU A 110 -0.38 5.21 -16.47
N ASN A 111 0.58 4.31 -16.73
CA ASN A 111 0.56 3.45 -17.90
C ASN A 111 -0.63 2.49 -17.89
N ASP A 112 -0.90 1.84 -16.75
CA ASP A 112 -2.03 0.90 -16.60
C ASP A 112 -3.40 1.56 -16.83
N TYR A 113 -3.53 2.84 -16.45
CA TYR A 113 -4.74 3.63 -16.63
C TYR A 113 -4.69 4.56 -17.86
N GLN A 114 -3.64 4.49 -18.68
CA GLN A 114 -3.44 5.28 -19.90
C GLN A 114 -3.54 6.80 -19.67
N ILE A 115 -3.01 7.27 -18.53
CA ILE A 115 -3.04 8.67 -18.13
C ILE A 115 -1.85 9.40 -18.75
N LYS A 116 -2.12 10.53 -19.40
CA LYS A 116 -1.09 11.44 -19.91
C LYS A 116 -1.05 12.68 -19.03
N THR A 117 -0.36 12.60 -17.91
CA THR A 117 -0.17 13.77 -17.04
C THR A 117 1.04 14.60 -17.50
N LYS A 118 0.93 15.92 -17.36
CA LYS A 118 2.08 16.84 -17.48
C LYS A 118 2.52 17.36 -16.11
N VAL A 119 1.84 16.92 -15.06
CA VAL A 119 2.06 17.38 -13.68
C VAL A 119 3.21 16.58 -13.09
N LYS A 120 4.16 17.28 -12.44
CA LYS A 120 5.29 16.63 -11.77
C LYS A 120 4.99 16.25 -10.32
N ASP A 121 4.06 16.97 -9.68
CA ASP A 121 3.69 16.74 -8.29
C ASP A 121 3.09 15.34 -8.09
N TYR A 122 3.67 14.56 -7.18
CA TYR A 122 3.25 13.18 -6.92
C TYR A 122 1.82 13.07 -6.39
N GLY A 123 1.37 14.05 -5.59
CA GLY A 123 0.04 14.05 -5.02
C GLY A 123 -1.03 14.21 -6.10
N LEU A 124 -0.84 15.19 -6.98
CA LEU A 124 -1.73 15.44 -8.11
C LEU A 124 -1.74 14.29 -9.11
N ARG A 125 -0.57 13.70 -9.41
CA ARG A 125 -0.47 12.51 -10.26
C ARG A 125 -1.28 11.34 -9.71
N PHE A 126 -1.11 11.02 -8.43
CA PHE A 126 -1.84 9.91 -7.84
C PHE A 126 -3.34 10.20 -7.74
N LYS A 127 -3.75 11.45 -7.50
CA LYS A 127 -5.17 11.85 -7.55
C LYS A 127 -5.80 11.56 -8.92
N ASP A 128 -5.12 11.90 -10.01
CA ASP A 128 -5.60 11.61 -11.37
C ASP A 128 -5.73 10.10 -11.61
N ILE A 129 -4.78 9.31 -11.10
CA ILE A 129 -4.84 7.84 -11.13
C ILE A 129 -6.06 7.30 -10.38
N LEU A 130 -6.29 7.75 -9.14
CA LEU A 130 -7.41 7.30 -8.32
C LEU A 130 -8.75 7.62 -8.99
N LYS A 131 -8.90 8.84 -9.52
CA LYS A 131 -10.09 9.27 -10.25
C LYS A 131 -10.34 8.44 -11.52
N ALA A 132 -9.27 8.15 -12.29
CA ALA A 132 -9.38 7.30 -13.47
C ALA A 132 -9.78 5.86 -13.10
N ALA A 133 -9.19 5.33 -12.02
CA ALA A 133 -9.51 4.00 -11.51
C ALA A 133 -10.95 3.90 -11.03
N HIS A 134 -11.42 4.89 -10.28
CA HIS A 134 -12.79 4.98 -9.82
C HIS A 134 -13.77 5.03 -11.00
N LYS A 135 -13.52 5.90 -11.98
CA LYS A 135 -14.35 5.99 -13.19
C LYS A 135 -14.39 4.68 -13.99
N LYS A 136 -13.28 3.95 -14.06
CA LYS A 136 -13.19 2.68 -14.81
C LYS A 136 -13.87 1.52 -14.08
N ALA A 137 -13.69 1.42 -12.77
CA ALA A 137 -14.21 0.32 -11.97
C ALA A 137 -15.66 0.54 -11.47
N GLY A 138 -16.13 1.80 -11.44
CA GLY A 138 -17.40 2.17 -10.82
C GLY A 138 -17.39 2.02 -9.29
N ARG A 139 -16.20 1.87 -8.70
CA ARG A 139 -15.98 1.72 -7.26
C ARG A 139 -14.73 2.48 -6.85
N ARG A 140 -14.78 3.02 -5.63
CA ARG A 140 -13.65 3.72 -5.01
C ARG A 140 -12.44 2.79 -4.84
N ALA A 141 -11.26 3.36 -4.77
CA ALA A 141 -10.00 2.64 -4.76
C ALA A 141 -9.52 2.29 -3.35
N VAL A 142 -8.94 1.10 -3.22
CA VAL A 142 -8.29 0.67 -1.98
C VAL A 142 -6.79 0.91 -2.10
N VAL A 143 -6.24 1.72 -1.20
CA VAL A 143 -4.80 1.98 -1.12
C VAL A 143 -4.20 1.23 0.07
N LEU A 144 -3.26 0.34 -0.21
CA LEU A 144 -2.54 -0.47 0.76
C LEU A 144 -1.07 -0.04 0.75
N ILE A 145 -0.54 0.31 1.91
CA ILE A 145 0.84 0.78 2.06
C ILE A 145 1.56 -0.13 3.05
N ASP A 146 2.60 -0.82 2.59
CA ASP A 146 3.47 -1.65 3.42
C ASP A 146 4.83 -0.97 3.65
N GLU A 147 5.39 -1.21 4.84
CA GLU A 147 6.62 -0.57 5.34
C GLU A 147 6.63 0.97 5.19
N TYR A 148 5.49 1.62 5.45
CA TYR A 148 5.30 3.09 5.30
C TYR A 148 6.31 3.93 6.08
N ASP A 149 6.88 3.39 7.15
CA ASP A 149 7.82 4.05 8.06
C ASP A 149 9.29 3.88 7.64
N LYS A 150 9.59 2.90 6.79
CA LYS A 150 10.97 2.57 6.40
C LYS A 150 11.76 3.74 5.81
N PRO A 151 11.21 4.60 4.93
CA PRO A 151 11.96 5.74 4.41
C PRO A 151 12.44 6.72 5.47
N LEU A 152 11.79 6.75 6.65
CA LEU A 152 12.21 7.54 7.80
C LEU A 152 13.16 6.76 8.70
N LEU A 153 12.83 5.48 8.98
CA LEU A 153 13.62 4.63 9.87
C LEU A 153 15.03 4.35 9.34
N ASP A 154 15.21 4.26 8.03
CA ASP A 154 16.52 4.00 7.42
C ASP A 154 17.49 5.18 7.58
N VAL A 155 16.99 6.41 7.78
CA VAL A 155 17.78 7.65 7.78
C VAL A 155 17.79 8.37 9.12
N ILE A 156 16.94 7.94 10.06
CA ILE A 156 16.88 8.51 11.40
C ILE A 156 18.26 8.41 12.06
N ASP A 157 18.69 9.49 12.71
CA ASP A 157 19.96 9.57 13.44
C ASP A 157 21.25 9.36 12.60
N LEU A 158 21.18 9.39 11.26
CA LEU A 158 22.36 9.24 10.38
C LEU A 158 22.96 10.57 9.88
N ASP A 159 22.31 11.71 10.14
CA ASP A 159 22.71 13.08 9.73
C ASP A 159 23.08 13.25 8.24
N LEU A 160 22.58 12.35 7.39
CA LEU A 160 22.73 12.39 5.94
C LEU A 160 22.10 13.67 5.38
N GLN A 161 22.71 14.23 4.35
CA GLN A 161 22.33 15.50 3.77
C GLN A 161 21.86 15.31 2.33
N VAL A 162 20.90 16.13 1.92
CA VAL A 162 20.41 16.21 0.54
C VAL A 162 20.26 17.67 0.13
N THR A 163 20.42 17.92 -1.16
CA THR A 163 20.13 19.22 -1.77
C THR A 163 18.86 19.06 -2.60
N ASP A 164 17.85 19.87 -2.30
CA ASP A 164 16.58 19.85 -3.05
C ASP A 164 16.74 20.49 -4.44
N SER A 165 15.65 20.48 -5.22
CA SER A 165 15.62 21.08 -6.56
C SER A 165 15.84 22.59 -6.59
N GLU A 166 15.68 23.27 -5.46
CA GLU A 166 15.88 24.72 -5.30
C GLU A 166 17.31 25.05 -4.83
N GLY A 167 18.14 24.03 -4.57
CA GLY A 167 19.51 24.19 -4.10
C GLY A 167 19.63 24.30 -2.57
N ASN A 168 18.54 24.11 -1.82
CA ASN A 168 18.59 24.15 -0.36
C ASN A 168 19.14 22.84 0.20
N ARG A 169 20.06 22.95 1.15
CA ARG A 169 20.62 21.79 1.86
C ARG A 169 19.81 21.51 3.13
N MET A 170 19.41 20.25 3.31
CA MET A 170 18.69 19.80 4.50
C MET A 170 19.05 18.35 4.86
N ARG A 171 18.62 17.89 6.04
CA ARG A 171 18.77 16.47 6.42
C ARG A 171 17.87 15.62 5.51
N LEU A 172 18.38 14.46 5.10
CA LEU A 172 17.63 13.49 4.30
C LEU A 172 16.37 13.00 5.05
N GLU A 173 16.42 12.93 6.37
CA GLU A 173 15.25 12.67 7.21
C GLU A 173 14.14 13.70 7.02
N ASP A 174 14.47 15.00 7.06
CA ASP A 174 13.52 16.09 6.89
C ASP A 174 12.94 16.10 5.48
N TYR A 175 13.79 15.85 4.48
CA TYR A 175 13.37 15.70 3.10
C TYR A 175 12.36 14.56 2.93
N ASN A 176 12.70 13.35 3.37
CA ASN A 176 11.83 12.18 3.27
C ASN A 176 10.50 12.41 4.02
N ARG A 177 10.55 13.05 5.20
CA ARG A 177 9.37 13.39 5.99
C ARG A 177 8.45 14.36 5.26
N ASN A 178 9.00 15.41 4.64
CA ASN A 178 8.22 16.40 3.91
C ASN A 178 7.58 15.81 2.65
N LEU A 179 8.35 14.99 1.92
CA LEU A 179 7.86 14.31 0.73
C LEU A 179 6.73 13.32 1.06
N LEU A 180 6.88 12.49 2.11
CA LEU A 180 5.81 11.59 2.56
C LEU A 180 4.57 12.36 3.07
N LYS A 181 4.75 13.47 3.80
CA LYS A 181 3.63 14.32 4.22
C LYS A 181 2.86 14.86 3.02
N GLY A 182 3.55 15.39 2.02
CA GLY A 182 2.95 15.85 0.77
C GLY A 182 2.18 14.72 0.08
N PHE A 183 2.83 13.57 -0.08
CA PHE A 183 2.23 12.39 -0.70
C PHE A 183 0.99 11.88 0.06
N TYR A 184 1.00 11.77 1.39
CA TYR A 184 -0.18 11.27 2.12
C TYR A 184 -1.28 12.32 2.28
N SER A 185 -0.96 13.61 2.19
CA SER A 185 -1.97 14.67 2.29
C SER A 185 -3.03 14.59 1.20
N LEU A 186 -2.67 14.03 0.02
CA LEU A 186 -3.59 13.87 -1.10
C LEU A 186 -4.82 13.02 -0.76
N PHE A 187 -4.70 12.06 0.17
CA PHE A 187 -5.80 11.15 0.48
C PHE A 187 -7.01 11.88 1.06
N LYS A 188 -6.78 13.02 1.71
CA LYS A 188 -7.87 13.89 2.16
C LYS A 188 -8.60 14.55 0.98
N ASP A 189 -7.87 14.93 -0.06
CA ASP A 189 -8.39 15.61 -1.25
C ASP A 189 -8.92 14.64 -2.32
N ALA A 190 -8.75 13.33 -2.11
CA ALA A 190 -9.17 12.24 -2.98
C ALA A 190 -10.21 11.32 -2.29
N ASP A 191 -10.82 11.76 -1.19
CA ASP A 191 -11.78 10.98 -0.39
C ASP A 191 -12.97 10.45 -1.21
N GLU A 192 -13.42 11.21 -2.22
CA GLU A 192 -14.49 10.76 -3.13
C GLU A 192 -14.09 9.58 -4.02
N ASP A 193 -12.78 9.37 -4.22
CA ASP A 193 -12.20 8.34 -5.07
C ASP A 193 -11.61 7.16 -4.25
N LEU A 194 -11.65 7.21 -2.91
CA LEU A 194 -11.10 6.23 -1.95
C LEU A 194 -12.18 5.51 -1.11
#